data_AF-A0A969AMJ1-F1
#
_entry.id   AF-A0A969AMJ1-F1
#
_cell.length_a   1.000
_cell.length_b   1.000
_cell.length_c   1.000
_cell.angle_alpha   90.00
_cell.angle_beta   90.00
_cell.angle_gamma   90.00
#
_symmetry.space_group_name_H-M   'P 1'
#
loop_
_entity.id
_entity.type
_entity.pdbx_description
1 polymer ?
#
loop_
_entity_poly.entity_id
_entity_poly.type
_entity_poly.pdbx_seq_one_letter_code
_entity_poly.pdbx_strand_id
1 'polypeptide(L)'
;MAQNAQIETLVFVPDGLLRNLPMGVLYDGNQYLIEKDYAIAVAPRLTLFRPEAPTSQLQVLAGGVSLAQTVQGRQFPPIAQLQEEL
;
A
#
# COMPACT_ATOMS: atom_id res chain seq x y z
N MET A 1 39.04 -3.46 -4.02
CA MET A 1 38.54 -4.15 -2.81
C MET A 1 37.14 -3.60 -2.53
N ALA A 2 36.07 -4.36 -2.77
CA ALA A 2 34.71 -3.91 -2.45
C ALA A 2 34.51 -3.94 -0.92
N GLN A 3 34.08 -2.83 -0.34
CA GLN A 3 33.75 -2.74 1.08
C GLN A 3 32.47 -3.56 1.33
N ASN A 4 32.50 -4.44 2.35
CA ASN A 4 31.32 -5.18 2.78
C ASN A 4 30.30 -4.19 3.33
N ALA A 5 29.29 -3.83 2.54
CA ALA A 5 28.15 -3.07 3.02
C ALA A 5 27.40 -3.93 4.04
N GLN A 6 27.18 -3.40 5.24
CA GLN A 6 26.31 -4.01 6.22
C GLN A 6 24.87 -3.85 5.71
N ILE A 7 24.36 -4.89 5.06
CA ILE A 7 22.99 -4.91 4.52
C ILE A 7 22.06 -5.27 5.68
N GLU A 8 21.04 -4.44 5.93
CA GLU A 8 20.07 -4.66 7.01
C GLU A 8 18.66 -4.97 6.46
N THR A 9 18.40 -4.68 5.19
CA THR A 9 17.07 -4.83 4.58
C THR A 9 17.17 -5.40 3.18
N LEU A 10 16.33 -6.39 2.89
CA LEU A 10 16.14 -6.98 1.57
C LEU A 10 14.75 -6.59 1.04
N VAL A 11 14.72 -5.86 -0.08
CA VAL A 11 13.47 -5.43 -0.73
C VAL A 11 13.26 -6.27 -1.99
N PHE A 12 12.15 -7.01 -2.04
CA PHE A 12 11.77 -7.84 -3.18
C PHE A 12 10.71 -7.14 -4.04
N VAL A 13 10.86 -7.22 -5.36
CA VAL A 13 9.85 -6.81 -6.33
C VAL A 13 9.43 -8.02 -7.16
N PRO A 14 8.49 -8.84 -6.65
CA PRO A 14 8.12 -10.09 -7.30
C PRO A 14 7.19 -9.85 -8.51
N ASP A 15 7.46 -10.57 -9.60
CA ASP A 15 6.62 -10.60 -10.79
C ASP A 15 5.86 -11.93 -10.92
N GLY A 16 4.68 -11.88 -11.55
CA GLY A 16 3.84 -13.05 -11.82
C GLY A 16 3.64 -13.97 -10.60
N LEU A 17 3.99 -15.25 -10.76
CA LEU A 17 3.84 -16.30 -9.74
C LEU A 17 4.62 -16.02 -8.45
N LEU A 18 5.71 -15.25 -8.52
CA LEU A 18 6.53 -14.92 -7.34
C LEU A 18 5.76 -14.06 -6.33
N ARG A 19 4.67 -13.39 -6.73
CA ARG A 19 3.84 -12.56 -5.83
C ARG A 19 3.16 -13.38 -4.73
N ASN A 20 2.99 -14.68 -4.95
CA ASN A 20 2.37 -15.58 -3.98
C ASN A 20 3.40 -16.33 -3.12
N LEU A 21 4.70 -16.11 -3.35
CA LEU A 21 5.76 -16.75 -2.58
C LEU A 21 6.16 -15.88 -1.38
N PRO A 22 6.22 -16.45 -0.17
CA PRO A 22 6.75 -15.73 0.99
C PRO A 22 8.27 -15.57 0.85
N MET A 23 8.76 -14.36 0.55
CA MET A 23 10.19 -14.12 0.28
C MET A 23 11.12 -14.48 1.45
N GLY A 24 10.62 -14.56 2.69
CA GLY A 24 11.39 -14.99 3.85
C GLY A 24 11.81 -16.46 3.86
N VAL A 25 11.13 -17.32 3.07
CA VAL A 25 11.46 -18.75 3.01
C VAL A 25 12.48 -19.09 1.92
N LEU A 26 13.05 -18.09 1.26
CA LEU A 26 14.11 -18.33 0.31
C LEU A 26 15.34 -18.83 1.06
N TYR A 27 15.92 -19.93 0.58
CA TYR A 27 17.12 -20.54 1.14
C TYR A 27 18.33 -20.08 0.35
N ASP A 28 19.35 -19.57 1.04
CA ASP A 28 20.51 -18.97 0.39
C ASP A 28 21.69 -19.94 0.18
N GLY A 29 21.49 -21.21 0.51
CA GLY A 29 22.53 -22.25 0.51
C GLY A 29 22.95 -22.69 1.91
N ASN A 30 22.79 -21.83 2.92
CA ASN A 30 23.17 -22.14 4.30
C ASN A 30 21.99 -22.05 5.29
N GLN A 31 21.12 -21.05 5.12
CA GLN A 31 19.99 -20.80 6.01
C GLN A 31 18.88 -20.05 5.26
N TYR A 32 17.68 -20.05 5.83
CA TYR A 32 16.56 -19.30 5.29
C TYR A 32 16.75 -17.80 5.53
N LEU A 33 16.22 -16.96 4.63
CA LEU A 33 16.34 -15.50 4.78
C LEU A 33 15.70 -14.98 6.08
N ILE A 34 14.65 -15.64 6.59
CA ILE A 34 14.03 -15.31 7.87
C ILE A 34 14.92 -15.62 9.09
N GLU A 35 15.92 -16.51 8.93
CA GLU A 35 16.89 -16.85 9.97
C GLU A 35 18.10 -15.89 9.94
N LYS A 36 18.20 -15.07 8.90
CA LYS A 36 19.13 -13.94 8.84
C LYS A 36 18.37 -12.73 9.34
N ASP A 37 18.93 -11.98 10.28
CA ASP A 37 18.32 -10.78 10.90
C ASP A 37 18.10 -9.60 9.93
N TYR A 38 17.76 -9.87 8.67
CA TYR A 38 17.35 -8.89 7.68
C TYR A 38 15.88 -8.51 7.90
N ALA A 39 15.58 -7.22 7.78
CA ALA A 39 14.22 -6.80 7.50
C ALA A 39 13.85 -7.19 6.05
N ILE A 40 12.72 -7.87 5.87
CA ILE A 40 12.24 -8.27 4.54
C ILE A 40 11.03 -7.41 4.17
N ALA A 41 11.15 -6.69 3.05
CA ALA A 41 10.07 -5.88 2.50
C ALA A 41 9.70 -6.36 1.10
N VAL A 42 8.41 -6.23 0.75
CA VAL A 42 7.90 -6.55 -0.58
C VAL A 42 7.32 -5.28 -1.18
N ALA A 43 7.90 -4.83 -2.29
CA ALA A 43 7.42 -3.70 -3.05
C ALA A 43 6.73 -4.19 -4.33
N PRO A 44 5.57 -3.61 -4.72
CA PRO A 44 4.88 -4.03 -5.94
C PRO A 44 5.62 -3.62 -7.23
N ARG A 45 6.51 -2.62 -7.14
CA ARG A 45 7.32 -2.08 -8.25
C ARG A 45 8.65 -1.54 -7.73
N LEU A 46 9.67 -1.47 -8.59
CA LEU A 46 10.98 -0.84 -8.30
C LEU A 46 10.93 0.71 -8.27
N THR A 47 9.76 1.31 -8.37
CA THR A 47 9.63 2.76 -8.28
C THR A 47 9.65 3.15 -6.80
N LEU A 48 10.58 4.00 -6.39
CA LEU A 48 10.52 4.70 -5.10
C LEU A 48 9.15 5.37 -4.98
N PHE A 49 8.28 4.82 -4.13
CA PHE A 49 7.00 5.41 -3.82
C PHE A 49 7.27 6.63 -2.94
N ARG A 50 7.44 7.80 -3.57
CA ARG A 50 7.40 9.10 -2.91
C ARG A 50 5.98 9.65 -3.13
N PRO A 51 5.03 9.37 -2.23
CA PRO A 51 3.79 10.11 -2.23
C PRO A 51 4.16 11.54 -1.82
N GLU A 52 4.35 12.40 -2.80
CA GLU A 52 4.42 13.84 -2.51
C GLU A 52 3.02 14.24 -2.04
N ALA A 53 2.96 14.85 -0.85
CA ALA A 53 1.73 15.50 -0.43
C ALA A 53 1.35 16.49 -1.53
N PRO A 54 0.09 16.50 -2.00
CA PRO A 54 -0.34 17.46 -3.01
C PRO A 54 0.00 18.87 -2.50
N THR A 55 0.89 19.55 -3.21
CA THR A 55 1.36 20.90 -2.88
C THR A 55 0.34 21.96 -3.24
N SER A 56 -0.66 21.60 -4.05
CA SER A 56 -1.81 22.42 -4.40
C SER A 56 -2.96 22.21 -3.41
N GLN A 57 -3.73 23.27 -3.16
CA GLN A 57 -5.03 23.16 -2.50
C GLN A 57 -5.89 22.15 -3.28
N LEU A 58 -6.20 21.02 -2.64
CA LEU A 58 -7.07 20.01 -3.22
C LEU A 58 -8.45 20.63 -3.46
N GLN A 59 -8.83 20.79 -4.72
CA GLN A 59 -10.19 21.13 -5.09
C GLN A 59 -11.00 19.84 -5.18
N VAL A 60 -11.72 19.53 -4.12
CA VAL A 60 -12.58 18.33 -4.05
C VAL A 60 -14.01 18.74 -4.32
N LEU A 61 -14.64 18.11 -5.31
CA LEU A 61 -16.09 18.12 -5.46
C LEU A 61 -16.66 16.97 -4.63
N ALA A 62 -17.06 17.25 -3.40
CA ALA A 62 -17.78 16.31 -2.55
C ALA A 62 -19.28 16.53 -2.73
N GLY A 63 -20.04 15.44 -2.85
CA GLY A 63 -21.49 15.47 -2.96
C GLY A 63 -22.10 14.21 -2.37
N GLY A 64 -23.33 14.32 -1.89
CA GLY A 64 -24.11 13.19 -1.43
C GLY A 64 -25.58 13.55 -1.30
N VAL A 65 -26.37 12.59 -0.83
CA VAL A 65 -27.83 12.70 -0.78
C VAL A 65 -28.29 13.04 0.63
N SER A 66 -29.27 13.94 0.74
CA SER A 66 -29.89 14.31 2.02
C SER A 66 -30.80 13.20 2.56
N LEU A 67 -31.39 12.42 1.67
CA LEU A 67 -32.25 11.28 1.98
C LEU A 67 -31.69 10.03 1.30
N ALA A 68 -31.96 8.87 1.87
CA ALA A 68 -31.60 7.61 1.23
C ALA A 68 -32.21 7.53 -0.18
N GLN A 69 -31.41 7.19 -1.19
CA GLN A 69 -31.89 7.00 -2.56
C GLN A 69 -31.34 5.73 -3.19
N THR A 70 -32.14 5.10 -4.05
CA THR A 70 -31.69 3.97 -4.87
C THR A 70 -31.63 4.41 -6.32
N VAL A 71 -30.42 4.50 -6.88
CA VAL A 71 -30.19 4.87 -8.28
C VAL A 71 -29.55 3.68 -8.99
N GLN A 72 -30.20 3.17 -10.03
CA GLN A 72 -29.74 2.01 -10.81
C GLN A 72 -29.39 0.78 -9.94
N GLY A 73 -30.21 0.50 -8.92
CA GLY A 73 -30.00 -0.63 -8.01
C GLY A 73 -28.89 -0.43 -6.97
N ARG A 74 -28.21 0.71 -6.96
CA ARG A 74 -27.25 1.10 -5.91
C ARG A 74 -27.95 1.96 -4.85
N GLN A 75 -27.86 1.54 -3.61
CA GLN A 75 -28.37 2.30 -2.47
C GLN A 75 -27.34 3.34 -2.02
N PHE A 76 -27.78 4.59 -1.87
CA PHE A 76 -27.02 5.71 -1.35
C PHE A 76 -27.61 6.08 0.01
N PRO A 77 -26.88 5.86 1.12
CA PRO A 77 -27.33 6.26 2.45
C PRO A 77 -27.32 7.79 2.59
N PRO A 78 -28.15 8.37 3.49
CA PRO A 78 -28.12 9.80 3.76
C PRO A 78 -26.79 10.19 4.43
N ILE A 79 -26.31 11.39 4.16
CA ILE A 79 -25.18 11.96 4.90
C ILE A 79 -25.63 12.22 6.34
N ALA A 80 -24.96 11.58 7.31
CA ALA A 80 -25.18 11.83 8.73
C ALA A 80 -24.80 13.29 9.07
N GLN A 81 -25.56 13.93 9.97
CA GLN A 81 -25.34 15.29 10.50
C GLN A 81 -25.75 16.49 9.62
N LEU A 82 -26.50 16.30 8.52
CA LEU A 82 -26.93 17.43 7.66
C LEU A 82 -27.80 18.49 8.40
N GLN A 83 -28.46 18.15 9.50
CA GLN A 83 -29.34 19.05 10.25
C GLN A 83 -28.64 19.77 11.42
N GLU A 84 -27.40 19.42 11.78
CA GLU A 84 -26.70 20.03 12.92
C GLU A 84 -25.92 21.30 12.54
N GLU A 85 -25.84 21.66 11.26
CA GLU A 85 -25.14 22.86 10.75
C GLU A 85 -26.07 23.96 10.18
N LEU A 86 -27.35 23.97 10.54
CA LEU A 86 -28.28 25.09 10.30
C LEU A 86 -28.77 25.67 11.62
#